data_AF-A0A6M8PVM8-F1
#
_entry.id   AF-A0A6M8PVM8-F1
#
_cell.length_a   1.000
_cell.length_b   1.000
_cell.length_c   1.000
_cell.angle_alpha   90.00
_cell.angle_beta   90.00
_cell.angle_gamma   90.00
#
_symmetry.space_group_name_H-M   'P 1'
#
loop_
_entity.id
_entity.type
_entity.pdbx_description
1 polymer ?
#
loop_
_entity_poly.entity_id
_entity_poly.type
_entity_poly.pdbx_seq_one_letter_code
_entity_poly.pdbx_strand_id
1 'polypeptide(L)'
;MITIMITTNLMITIMFTMMNHPLSMGLMLLMQTITVSLITGNMNQNMWFSYILFLIMVGGMLILFMYMTSIASNEKFKTNLKISSITIIIPIIMFIIYPFSKTIIKNNETIPFNQSIELMESLNKYINIPLSMTTVFMMIYLLLALIATVKITNFKQGSIRQMN
;
A
#
# COMPACT_ATOMS: atom_id res chain seq x y z
N MET A 1 20.55 -0.29 2.75
CA MET A 1 19.27 0.01 3.44
C MET A 1 18.07 -0.36 2.58
N ILE A 2 17.98 0.13 1.33
CA ILE A 2 16.87 -0.20 0.41
C ILE A 2 16.71 -1.71 0.20
N THR A 3 17.80 -2.45 0.02
CA THR A 3 17.76 -3.90 -0.13
C THR A 3 17.13 -4.60 1.08
N ILE A 4 17.40 -4.13 2.30
CA ILE A 4 16.80 -4.65 3.54
C ILE A 4 15.30 -4.33 3.58
N MET A 5 14.89 -3.14 3.13
CA MET A 5 13.47 -2.79 3.04
C MET A 5 12.73 -3.60 1.98
N ILE A 6 13.37 -3.91 0.85
CA ILE A 6 12.79 -4.76 -0.19
C ILE A 6 12.62 -6.19 0.32
N THR A 7 13.62 -6.73 1.03
CA THR A 7 13.50 -8.08 1.60
C THR A 7 12.44 -8.14 2.69
N THR A 8 12.30 -7.13 3.56
CA THR A 8 11.20 -7.12 4.54
C THR A 8 9.83 -7.05 3.86
N ASN A 9 9.68 -6.28 2.78
CA ASN A 9 8.42 -6.21 2.04
C ASN A 9 8.03 -7.57 1.42
N LEU A 10 9.00 -8.27 0.82
CA LEU A 10 8.79 -9.63 0.30
C LEU A 10 8.35 -10.61 1.39
N MET A 11 8.82 -10.45 2.63
CA MET A 11 8.35 -11.29 3.74
C MET A 11 6.91 -10.97 4.12
N ILE A 12 6.56 -9.68 4.17
CA ILE A 12 5.21 -9.22 4.52
C ILE A 12 4.20 -9.74 3.49
N THR A 13 4.53 -9.75 2.19
CA THR A 13 3.64 -10.28 1.14
C THR A 13 3.41 -11.78 1.25
N ILE A 14 4.46 -12.56 1.51
CA ILE A 14 4.33 -14.01 1.71
C ILE A 14 3.45 -14.28 2.94
N MET A 15 3.66 -13.55 4.03
CA MET A 15 2.83 -13.69 5.23
C MET A 15 1.37 -13.29 4.97
N PHE A 16 1.12 -12.27 4.17
CA PHE A 16 -0.24 -11.84 3.82
C PHE A 16 -1.05 -12.97 3.16
N THR A 17 -0.45 -13.71 2.23
CA THR A 17 -1.13 -14.83 1.56
C THR A 17 -1.51 -16.00 2.47
N MET A 18 -0.89 -16.10 3.65
CA MET A 18 -1.09 -17.20 4.61
C MET A 18 -2.04 -16.86 5.76
N MET A 19 -2.46 -15.59 5.85
CA MET A 19 -3.39 -15.12 6.87
C MET A 19 -4.83 -15.43 6.44
N ASN A 20 -5.68 -15.78 7.41
CA ASN A 20 -7.09 -16.05 7.15
C ASN A 20 -8.03 -15.02 7.81
N HIS A 21 -7.59 -14.37 8.88
CA HIS A 21 -8.44 -13.47 9.64
C HIS A 21 -8.42 -12.05 9.02
N PRO A 22 -9.58 -11.42 8.75
CA PRO A 22 -9.65 -10.13 8.07
C PRO A 22 -8.91 -9.02 8.83
N LEU A 23 -8.95 -9.04 10.17
CA LEU A 23 -8.19 -8.10 11.01
C LEU A 23 -6.67 -8.24 10.81
N SER A 24 -6.13 -9.46 10.77
CA SER A 24 -4.68 -9.66 10.57
C SER A 24 -4.26 -9.36 9.14
N MET A 25 -5.11 -9.65 8.16
CA MET A 25 -4.91 -9.19 6.78
C MET A 25 -4.81 -7.66 6.72
N GLY A 26 -5.70 -6.94 7.41
CA GLY A 26 -5.68 -5.48 7.50
C GLY A 26 -4.40 -4.95 8.15
N LEU A 27 -3.95 -5.53 9.27
CA LEU A 27 -2.71 -5.13 9.93
C LEU A 27 -1.47 -5.40 9.04
N MET A 28 -1.43 -6.55 8.36
CA MET A 28 -0.34 -6.91 7.46
C MET A 28 -0.23 -5.98 6.26
N LEU A 29 -1.37 -5.59 5.67
CA LEU A 29 -1.40 -4.59 4.61
C LEU A 29 -0.90 -3.22 5.09
N LEU A 30 -1.13 -2.85 6.36
CA LEU A 30 -0.71 -1.55 6.89
C LEU A 30 0.81 -1.53 7.02
N MET A 31 1.40 -2.60 7.55
CA MET A 31 2.86 -2.76 7.58
C MET A 31 3.45 -2.79 6.17
N GLN A 32 2.77 -3.43 5.21
CA GLN A 32 3.21 -3.43 3.82
C GLN A 32 3.22 -2.02 3.22
N THR A 33 2.15 -1.24 3.42
CA THR A 33 2.05 0.13 2.86
C THR A 33 3.11 1.07 3.43
N ILE A 34 3.44 0.95 4.72
CA ILE A 34 4.56 1.68 5.33
C ILE A 34 5.89 1.28 4.67
N THR A 35 6.15 -0.01 4.48
CA THR A 35 7.42 -0.44 3.86
C THR A 35 7.52 -0.01 2.39
N VAL A 36 6.43 -0.05 1.62
CA VAL A 36 6.38 0.44 0.23
C VAL A 36 6.61 1.95 0.16
N SER A 37 5.98 2.75 1.03
CA SER A 37 6.18 4.20 1.01
C SER A 37 7.63 4.58 1.35
N LEU A 38 8.28 3.85 2.27
CA LEU A 38 9.70 4.03 2.57
C LEU A 38 10.64 3.59 1.42
N ILE A 39 10.32 2.50 0.71
CA ILE A 39 11.11 2.08 -0.48
C ILE A 39 11.01 3.15 -1.58
N THR A 40 9.79 3.59 -1.89
CA THR A 40 9.56 4.60 -2.95
C THR A 40 10.14 5.96 -2.59
N GLY A 41 10.09 6.34 -1.32
CA GLY A 41 10.72 7.57 -0.82
C GLY A 41 12.25 7.55 -0.92
N ASN A 42 12.88 6.39 -0.76
CA ASN A 42 14.32 6.24 -0.94
C ASN A 42 14.75 6.11 -2.42
N MET A 43 13.86 5.67 -3.30
CA MET A 43 14.14 5.55 -4.74
C MET A 43 14.01 6.88 -5.49
N ASN A 44 13.12 7.76 -5.03
CA ASN A 44 12.85 9.04 -5.66
C ASN A 44 13.65 10.16 -4.97
N GLN A 45 14.06 11.16 -5.73
CA GLN A 45 14.73 12.35 -5.16
C GLN A 45 13.78 13.22 -4.31
N ASN A 46 12.46 13.13 -4.55
CA ASN A 46 11.46 13.91 -3.83
C ASN A 46 10.41 12.99 -3.20
N MET A 47 10.05 13.27 -1.93
CA MET A 47 9.15 12.41 -1.13
C MET A 47 7.65 12.61 -1.40
N TRP A 48 7.24 13.55 -2.26
CA TRP A 48 5.81 13.82 -2.52
C TRP A 48 5.05 12.57 -2.98
N PHE A 49 5.60 11.78 -3.90
CA PHE A 49 4.94 10.56 -4.37
C PHE A 49 4.79 9.50 -3.27
N SER A 50 5.82 9.28 -2.45
CA SER A 50 5.75 8.36 -1.31
C SER A 50 4.73 8.81 -0.26
N TYR A 51 4.60 10.12 -0.05
CA TYR A 51 3.62 10.70 0.87
C TYR A 51 2.18 10.52 0.38
N ILE A 52 1.92 10.84 -0.89
CA ILE A 52 0.60 10.64 -1.51
C ILE A 52 0.19 9.17 -1.47
N LEU A 53 1.12 8.25 -1.80
CA LEU A 53 0.88 6.81 -1.71
C LEU A 53 0.50 6.39 -0.30
N PHE A 54 1.25 6.85 0.71
CA PHE A 54 0.99 6.51 2.10
C PHE A 54 -0.40 6.97 2.56
N LEU A 55 -0.77 8.22 2.29
CA LEU A 55 -2.06 8.77 2.70
C LEU A 55 -3.26 8.03 2.07
N ILE A 56 -3.21 7.81 0.76
CA ILE A 56 -4.32 7.17 0.04
C ILE A 56 -4.51 5.73 0.52
N MET A 57 -3.42 4.99 0.69
CA MET A 57 -3.49 3.60 1.12
C MET A 57 -3.96 3.47 2.57
N VAL A 58 -3.43 4.26 3.51
CA VAL A 58 -3.88 4.22 4.91
C VAL A 58 -5.35 4.65 5.03
N GLY A 59 -5.77 5.69 4.29
CA GLY A 59 -7.16 6.15 4.27
C GLY A 59 -8.14 5.06 3.80
N GLY A 60 -7.83 4.37 2.69
CA GLY A 60 -8.66 3.28 2.18
C GLY A 60 -8.72 2.07 3.13
N MET A 61 -7.61 1.77 3.79
CA MET A 61 -7.52 0.66 4.74
C MET A 61 -8.32 0.89 6.02
N LEU A 62 -8.38 2.13 6.53
CA LEU A 62 -9.19 2.44 7.71
C LEU A 62 -10.69 2.21 7.45
N ILE A 63 -11.17 2.50 6.24
CA ILE A 63 -12.57 2.25 5.85
C ILE A 63 -12.85 0.74 5.83
N LEU A 64 -11.95 -0.06 5.24
CA LEU A 64 -12.05 -1.52 5.24
C LEU A 64 -12.01 -2.10 6.66
N PHE A 65 -11.19 -1.54 7.55
CA PHE A 65 -11.11 -1.95 8.94
C PHE A 65 -12.45 -1.72 9.66
N MET A 66 -13.05 -0.52 9.52
CA MET A 66 -14.36 -0.23 10.10
C MET A 66 -15.46 -1.15 9.57
N TYR A 67 -15.45 -1.47 8.28
CA TYR A 67 -16.42 -2.39 7.69
C TYR A 67 -16.28 -3.80 8.28
N MET A 68 -15.05 -4.33 8.35
CA MET A 68 -14.81 -5.69 8.84
C MET A 68 -15.13 -5.84 10.35
N THR A 69 -14.83 -4.85 11.18
CA THR A 69 -15.20 -4.89 12.61
C THR A 69 -16.71 -4.79 12.83
N SER A 70 -17.45 -4.17 11.90
CA SER A 70 -18.91 -4.11 11.98
C SER A 70 -19.62 -5.41 11.59
N ILE A 71 -18.95 -6.31 10.86
CA ILE A 71 -19.54 -7.53 10.29
C ILE A 71 -19.05 -8.80 10.99
N ALA A 72 -17.81 -8.83 11.47
CA ALA A 72 -17.26 -10.02 12.09
C ALA A 72 -17.61 -10.09 13.59
N SER A 73 -18.12 -11.26 14.01
CA SER A 73 -18.06 -11.66 15.42
C SER A 73 -16.59 -11.73 15.86
N ASN A 74 -16.32 -11.37 17.11
CA ASN A 74 -14.96 -11.25 17.66
C ASN A 74 -14.35 -12.65 17.90
N GLU A 75 -14.10 -13.41 16.83
CA GLU A 75 -13.58 -14.77 16.90
C GLU A 75 -12.18 -14.79 17.47
N LYS A 76 -11.90 -15.78 18.33
CA LYS A 76 -10.58 -15.93 18.96
C LYS A 76 -9.53 -16.18 17.88
N PHE A 77 -8.44 -15.43 17.95
CA PHE A 77 -7.31 -15.54 17.02
C PHE A 77 -6.67 -16.94 17.09
N LYS A 78 -6.84 -17.75 16.05
CA LYS A 78 -6.12 -19.03 15.89
C LYS A 78 -4.83 -18.78 15.11
N THR A 79 -3.69 -18.95 15.77
CA THR A 79 -2.39 -18.86 15.11
C THR A 79 -2.18 -20.07 14.19
N ASN A 80 -1.89 -19.83 12.92
CA ASN A 80 -1.60 -20.90 11.97
C ASN A 80 -0.13 -21.32 12.11
N LEU A 81 0.14 -22.61 12.37
CA LEU A 81 1.51 -23.15 12.49
C LEU A 81 2.35 -22.93 11.22
N LYS A 82 1.71 -22.78 10.06
CA LYS A 82 2.39 -22.42 8.80
C LYS A 82 3.03 -21.03 8.84
N ILE A 83 2.48 -20.10 9.61
CA ILE A 83 3.04 -18.76 9.80
C ILE A 83 4.31 -18.86 10.67
N SER A 84 4.30 -19.71 11.71
CA SER A 84 5.47 -19.88 12.59
C SER A 84 6.67 -20.54 11.91
N SER A 85 6.47 -21.39 10.90
CA SER A 85 7.59 -21.96 10.15
C SER A 85 8.24 -20.91 9.23
N ILE A 86 7.43 -20.04 8.61
CA ILE A 86 7.92 -18.97 7.74
C ILE A 86 8.72 -17.95 8.55
N THR A 87 8.33 -17.63 9.79
CA THR A 87 9.08 -16.68 10.64
C THR A 87 10.53 -17.10 10.90
N ILE A 88 10.83 -18.41 10.88
CA ILE A 88 12.18 -18.94 11.14
C ILE A 88 13.08 -18.81 9.91
N ILE A 89 12.52 -18.80 8.70
CA ILE A 89 13.27 -18.70 7.44
C ILE A 89 13.76 -17.25 7.19
N ILE A 90 13.06 -16.27 7.77
CA ILE A 90 13.33 -14.83 7.61
C ILE A 90 14.78 -14.44 7.95
N PRO A 91 15.33 -14.74 9.14
CA PRO A 91 16.70 -14.35 9.49
C PRO A 91 17.76 -15.00 8.59
N ILE A 92 17.49 -16.20 8.06
CA ILE A 92 18.42 -16.92 7.17
C ILE A 92 18.54 -16.18 5.84
N ILE A 93 17.41 -15.80 5.25
CA ILE A 93 17.38 -15.04 3.99
C ILE A 93 18.07 -13.68 4.15
N MET A 94 17.87 -13.01 5.28
CA MET A 94 18.53 -11.73 5.56
C MET A 94 20.05 -11.86 5.65
N PHE A 95 20.55 -12.94 6.26
CA PHE A 95 21.99 -13.19 6.38
C PHE A 95 22.64 -13.42 5.01
N ILE A 96 21.96 -14.11 4.09
CA ILE A 96 22.46 -14.39 2.74
C ILE A 96 22.53 -13.12 1.88
N ILE A 97 21.57 -12.21 2.04
CA ILE A 97 21.45 -11.03 1.17
C ILE A 97 22.33 -9.86 1.64
N TYR A 98 22.67 -9.81 2.93
CA TYR A 98 23.51 -8.76 3.50
C TYR A 98 24.80 -8.45 2.70
N PRO A 99 25.63 -9.44 2.28
CA PRO A 99 26.84 -9.16 1.50
C PRO A 99 26.58 -8.59 0.10
N PHE A 100 25.45 -8.93 -0.55
CA PHE A 100 25.09 -8.42 -1.88
C PHE A 100 24.55 -6.97 -1.84
N SER A 101 24.21 -6.46 -0.66
CA SER A 101 23.64 -5.12 -0.52
C SER A 101 24.58 -3.99 -0.94
N LYS A 102 25.91 -4.19 -0.85
CA LYS A 102 26.91 -3.18 -1.20
C LYS A 102 27.19 -3.07 -2.70
N THR A 103 26.88 -4.10 -3.48
CA THR A 103 27.24 -4.15 -4.91
C THR A 103 26.13 -3.68 -5.84
N ILE A 104 24.87 -3.79 -5.41
CA ILE A 104 23.69 -3.51 -6.25
C ILE A 104 23.40 -2.00 -6.34
N ILE A 105 23.83 -1.22 -5.35
CA ILE A 105 23.59 0.23 -5.29
C ILE A 105 24.93 0.93 -5.54
N LYS A 106 25.43 0.87 -6.77
CA LYS A 106 26.44 1.84 -7.21
C LYS A 106 25.75 3.20 -7.27
N ASN A 107 26.19 4.09 -6.39
CA ASN A 107 25.84 5.51 -6.25
C ASN A 107 25.19 6.15 -7.49
N ASN A 108 23.86 6.30 -7.45
CA ASN A 108 23.19 7.43 -8.09
C ASN A 108 23.06 8.63 -7.14
N GLU A 109 23.74 8.61 -5.99
CA GLU A 109 23.79 9.74 -5.05
C GLU A 109 24.54 10.96 -5.63
N THR A 110 25.19 10.83 -6.79
CA THR A 110 25.92 11.91 -7.46
C THR A 110 25.17 12.48 -8.66
N ILE A 111 23.84 12.53 -8.60
CA ILE A 111 23.07 13.30 -9.59
C ILE A 111 23.17 14.78 -9.20
N PRO A 112 23.61 15.68 -10.09
CA PRO A 112 23.75 17.08 -9.78
C PRO A 112 22.40 17.71 -9.42
N PHE A 113 22.44 18.62 -8.46
CA PHE A 113 21.30 19.35 -7.88
C PHE A 113 20.37 20.01 -8.92
N ASN A 114 20.85 20.23 -10.16
CA ASN A 114 20.03 20.76 -11.27
C ASN A 114 18.86 19.86 -11.70
N GLN A 115 18.89 18.54 -11.45
CA GLN A 115 17.73 17.66 -11.73
C GLN A 115 16.60 17.78 -10.68
N SER A 116 16.88 18.39 -9.51
CA SER A 116 15.85 18.57 -8.48
C SER A 116 14.72 19.52 -8.91
N ILE A 117 15.04 20.50 -9.78
CA ILE A 117 14.06 21.46 -10.32
C ILE A 117 13.14 20.77 -11.34
N GLU A 118 13.68 19.91 -12.21
CA GLU A 118 12.89 19.10 -13.16
C GLU A 118 11.94 18.12 -12.45
N LEU A 119 12.29 17.65 -11.26
CA LEU A 119 11.44 16.77 -10.45
C LEU A 119 10.24 17.48 -9.82
N MET A 120 10.37 18.76 -9.47
CA MET A 120 9.22 19.54 -8.99
C MET A 120 8.21 19.80 -10.13
N GLU A 121 8.69 19.92 -11.37
CA GLU A 121 7.82 20.01 -12.55
C GLU A 121 7.09 18.70 -12.89
N SER A 122 7.52 17.55 -12.36
CA SER A 122 6.89 16.25 -12.64
C SER A 122 5.42 16.18 -12.24
N LEU A 123 5.01 16.87 -11.16
CA LEU A 123 3.60 16.97 -10.74
C LEU A 123 2.81 17.89 -11.66
N ASN A 124 3.39 19.02 -12.06
CA ASN A 124 2.74 20.02 -12.92
C ASN A 124 2.55 19.51 -14.36
N LYS A 125 3.31 18.50 -14.77
CA LYS A 125 3.21 17.86 -16.09
C LYS A 125 1.79 17.37 -16.41
N TYR A 126 1.03 16.88 -15.43
CA TYR A 126 -0.34 16.38 -15.65
C TYR A 126 -1.39 17.49 -15.80
N ILE A 127 -1.09 18.69 -15.33
CA ILE A 127 -1.95 19.86 -15.50
C ILE A 127 -1.69 20.52 -16.86
N ASN A 128 -0.46 20.39 -17.38
CA ASN A 128 -0.06 20.97 -18.65
C ASN A 128 -0.46 20.09 -19.87
N ILE A 129 -0.70 20.75 -21.00
CA ILE A 129 -0.92 20.09 -22.29
C ILE A 129 0.40 19.40 -22.70
N PRO A 130 0.37 18.16 -23.26
CA PRO A 130 -0.79 17.37 -23.72
C PRO A 130 -1.40 16.43 -22.68
N LEU A 131 -0.76 16.27 -21.51
CA LEU A 131 -1.16 15.28 -20.50
C LEU A 131 -2.41 15.68 -19.72
N SER A 132 -2.85 16.94 -19.80
CA SER A 132 -4.11 17.40 -19.22
C SER A 132 -5.34 16.58 -19.65
N MET A 133 -5.32 15.94 -20.82
CA MET A 133 -6.41 15.04 -21.21
C MET A 133 -6.55 13.83 -20.27
N THR A 134 -5.44 13.35 -19.70
CA THR A 134 -5.47 12.25 -18.73
C THR A 134 -6.10 12.68 -17.41
N THR A 135 -5.91 13.93 -16.97
CA THR A 135 -6.56 14.43 -15.75
C THR A 135 -8.05 14.62 -15.94
N VAL A 136 -8.48 15.12 -17.11
CA VAL A 136 -9.91 15.19 -17.48
C VAL A 136 -10.55 13.80 -17.45
N PHE A 137 -9.89 12.78 -18.01
CA PHE A 137 -10.39 11.41 -17.96
C PHE A 137 -10.55 10.89 -16.52
N MET A 138 -9.57 11.12 -15.65
CA MET A 138 -9.65 10.69 -14.23
C MET A 138 -10.77 11.40 -13.47
N MET A 139 -11.04 12.68 -13.74
CA MET A 139 -12.17 13.40 -13.15
C MET A 139 -13.52 12.77 -13.54
N ILE A 140 -13.70 12.46 -14.83
CA ILE A 140 -14.91 11.80 -15.34
C ILE A 140 -15.05 10.40 -14.71
N TYR A 141 -13.96 9.64 -14.61
CA TYR A 141 -13.95 8.32 -13.97
C TYR A 141 -14.40 8.37 -12.51
N LEU A 142 -13.84 9.28 -11.70
CA LEU A 142 -14.24 9.42 -10.29
C LEU A 142 -15.70 9.87 -10.14
N LEU A 143 -16.19 10.73 -11.03
CA LEU A 143 -17.61 11.13 -11.05
C LEU A 143 -18.53 9.95 -11.36
N LEU A 144 -18.19 9.14 -12.37
CA LEU A 144 -18.94 7.93 -12.70
C LEU A 144 -18.91 6.92 -11.55
N ALA A 145 -17.75 6.75 -10.89
CA ALA A 145 -17.63 5.87 -9.72
C ALA A 145 -18.55 6.31 -8.59
N LEU A 146 -18.66 7.62 -8.30
CA LEU A 146 -19.58 8.15 -7.29
C LEU A 146 -21.05 7.90 -7.66
N ILE A 147 -21.44 8.14 -8.92
CA ILE A 147 -22.82 7.87 -9.37
C ILE A 147 -23.13 6.36 -9.25
N ALA A 148 -22.17 5.51 -9.61
CA ALA A 148 -22.31 4.05 -9.49
C ALA A 148 -22.43 3.61 -8.04
N THR A 149 -21.58 4.11 -7.13
CA THR A 149 -21.65 3.76 -5.70
C THR A 149 -22.98 4.18 -5.09
N VAL A 150 -23.49 5.38 -5.38
CA VAL A 150 -24.82 5.83 -4.91
C VAL A 150 -25.95 4.94 -5.46
N LYS A 151 -25.88 4.53 -6.73
CA LYS A 151 -26.88 3.60 -7.31
C LYS A 151 -26.83 2.22 -6.67
N ILE A 152 -25.63 1.70 -6.35
CA ILE A 152 -25.46 0.41 -5.68
C ILE A 152 -25.92 0.48 -4.22
N THR A 153 -25.68 1.57 -3.51
CA THR A 153 -26.11 1.69 -2.09
C THR A 153 -27.59 2.01 -1.93
N ASN A 154 -28.27 2.53 -2.95
CA ASN A 154 -29.71 2.83 -2.93
C ASN A 154 -30.64 1.59 -2.99
N PHE A 155 -30.19 0.40 -2.53
CA PHE A 155 -31.10 -0.72 -2.33
C PHE A 155 -32.11 -0.37 -1.24
N LYS A 156 -33.37 -0.18 -1.65
CA LYS A 156 -34.52 -0.18 -0.76
C LYS A 156 -34.75 -1.61 -0.24
N GLN A 157 -34.03 -2.01 0.79
CA GLN A 157 -34.46 -3.10 1.65
C GLN A 157 -34.48 -2.57 3.08
N GLY A 158 -35.67 -2.65 3.68
CA GLY A 158 -35.97 -2.12 5.00
C GLY A 158 -35.09 -2.68 6.09
N SER A 159 -35.35 -2.24 7.33
CA SER A 159 -34.56 -2.61 8.49
C SER A 159 -34.28 -4.11 8.57
N ILE A 160 -33.01 -4.48 8.64
CA ILE A 160 -32.54 -5.77 9.17
C ILE A 160 -32.82 -5.76 10.69
N ARG A 161 -34.10 -5.64 11.06
CA ARG A 161 -34.55 -6.01 12.40
C ARG A 161 -34.83 -7.49 12.34
N GLN A 162 -34.14 -8.25 13.20
CA GLN A 162 -34.58 -9.60 13.52
C GLN A 162 -36.05 -9.52 13.92
N MET A 163 -36.92 -10.19 13.16
CA MET A 163 -38.24 -10.54 13.67
C MET A 163 -37.99 -11.57 14.77
N ASN A 164 -38.40 -11.22 15.98
CA ASN A 164 -38.41 -12.09 17.15
C ASN A 164 -39.05 -13.45 16.86
#